data_AF-A0A950EPV7-F1
#
_entry.id   AF-A0A950EPV7-F1
#
_cell.length_a   1.000
_cell.length_b   1.000
_cell.length_c   1.000
_cell.angle_alpha   90.00
_cell.angle_beta   90.00
_cell.angle_gamma   90.00
#
_symmetry.space_group_name_H-M   'P 1'
#
loop_
_entity.id
_entity.type
_entity.pdbx_description
1 polymer ?
#
loop_
_entity_poly.entity_id
_entity_poly.type
_entity_poly.pdbx_seq_one_letter_code
_entity_poly.pdbx_strand_id
1 'polypeptide(L)' 'MNTPYAASPGPAALATAGKTRVGVVGPGSMGAAIAANLACAGFATVLLDRDQRLAERAARGDAI' A
#
# COMPACT_ATOMS: atom_id res chain seq x y z
N MET A 1 12.58 -9.26 -24.98
CA MET A 1 12.91 -7.94 -24.38
C MET A 1 11.84 -7.61 -23.36
N ASN A 2 12.19 -7.55 -22.08
CA ASN A 2 11.35 -7.03 -21.02
C ASN A 2 11.42 -5.50 -21.05
N THR A 3 10.29 -4.83 -21.14
CA THR A 3 10.21 -3.37 -21.03
C THR A 3 10.77 -2.94 -19.68
N PRO A 4 11.69 -1.96 -19.60
CA PRO A 4 12.18 -1.49 -18.31
C PRO A 4 10.99 -0.93 -17.52
N TYR A 5 10.78 -1.46 -16.31
CA TYR A 5 9.77 -0.97 -15.41
C TYR A 5 10.10 0.51 -15.10
N ALA A 6 9.20 1.42 -15.44
CA ALA A 6 9.37 2.82 -15.12
C ALA A 6 9.54 2.94 -13.60
N ALA A 7 10.62 3.57 -13.15
CA ALA A 7 10.86 3.78 -11.74
C ALA A 7 9.65 4.50 -11.13
N SER A 8 9.11 3.96 -10.03
CA SER A 8 8.05 4.62 -9.29
C SER A 8 8.50 6.04 -8.93
N PRO A 9 7.63 7.06 -9.08
CA PRO A 9 7.98 8.43 -8.73
C PRO A 9 8.53 8.50 -7.30
N GLY A 10 9.59 9.28 -7.12
CA GLY A 10 10.22 9.43 -5.81
C GLY A 10 9.26 10.04 -4.78
N PRO A 11 9.51 9.80 -3.48
CA PRO A 11 8.61 10.24 -2.39
C PRO A 11 8.32 11.75 -2.40
N ALA A 12 9.25 12.59 -2.86
CA ALA A 12 9.06 14.03 -2.99
C ALA A 12 7.99 14.43 -4.03
N ALA A 13 7.86 13.67 -5.13
CA ALA A 13 6.84 13.92 -6.14
C ALA A 13 5.43 13.57 -5.63
N LEU A 14 5.34 12.56 -4.76
CA LEU A 14 4.07 12.08 -4.19
C LEU A 14 3.56 13.02 -3.09
N ALA A 15 4.45 13.59 -2.28
CA ALA A 15 4.12 14.57 -1.25
C ALA A 15 3.42 15.83 -1.81
N THR A 16 3.73 16.21 -3.06
CA THR A 16 3.13 17.38 -3.73
C THR A 16 1.68 17.15 -4.18
N ALA A 17 1.24 15.90 -4.34
CA ALA A 17 -0.04 15.57 -4.99
C ALA A 17 -1.30 15.71 -4.10
N GLY A 18 -1.17 16.16 -2.85
CA GLY A 18 -2.31 16.58 -2.01
C GLY A 18 -3.33 15.49 -1.61
N LYS A 19 -3.09 14.22 -1.96
CA LYS A 19 -3.93 13.08 -1.57
C LYS A 19 -3.12 12.15 -0.67
N THR A 20 -3.22 12.43 0.63
CA THR A 20 -2.37 11.83 1.67
C THR A 20 -2.90 10.48 2.17
N ARG A 21 -4.09 10.03 1.75
CA ARG A 21 -4.74 8.81 2.26
C ARG A 21 -5.15 7.85 1.15
N VAL A 22 -4.79 6.56 1.27
CA VAL A 22 -5.13 5.50 0.30
C VAL A 22 -5.83 4.33 1.01
N GLY A 23 -7.02 3.98 0.56
CA GLY A 23 -7.72 2.76 1.01
C GLY A 23 -7.38 1.56 0.11
N VAL A 24 -7.03 0.43 0.72
CA VAL A 24 -6.78 -0.85 0.03
C VAL A 24 -7.82 -1.86 0.50
N VAL A 25 -8.67 -2.33 -0.41
CA VAL A 25 -9.71 -3.32 -0.13
C VAL A 25 -9.22 -4.72 -0.50
N GLY A 26 -9.25 -5.65 0.45
CA GLY A 26 -8.70 -6.99 0.31
C GLY A 26 -7.21 -7.02 0.65
N PRO A 27 -6.83 -7.19 1.93
CA PRO A 27 -5.47 -7.11 2.39
C PRO A 27 -4.81 -8.49 2.32
N GLY A 28 -5.05 -9.24 1.24
CA GLY A 28 -4.31 -10.46 0.89
C GLY A 28 -2.84 -10.13 0.56
N SER A 29 -2.06 -11.14 0.17
CA SER A 29 -0.61 -10.98 -0.12
C SER A 29 -0.28 -9.79 -1.02
N MET A 30 -1.09 -9.56 -2.06
CA MET A 30 -0.94 -8.43 -2.96
C MET A 30 -1.38 -7.10 -2.35
N GLY A 31 -2.55 -7.05 -1.69
CA GLY A 31 -3.08 -5.82 -1.09
C GLY A 31 -2.19 -5.29 0.03
N ALA A 32 -1.68 -6.20 0.88
CA ALA A 32 -0.72 -5.86 1.92
C ALA A 32 0.59 -5.29 1.33
N ALA A 33 1.15 -5.92 0.28
CA ALA A 33 2.37 -5.42 -0.37
C ALA A 33 2.18 -4.04 -1.01
N ILE A 34 1.02 -3.80 -1.63
CA ILE A 34 0.68 -2.48 -2.19
C ILE A 34 0.59 -1.43 -1.09
N ALA A 35 -0.12 -1.73 0.00
CA ALA A 35 -0.24 -0.81 1.13
C ALA A 35 1.11 -0.52 1.79
N ALA A 36 1.99 -1.52 1.90
CA ALA A 36 3.34 -1.35 2.43
C ALA A 36 4.18 -0.41 1.55
N ASN A 37 4.17 -0.62 0.23
CA ASN A 37 4.90 0.24 -0.70
C ASN A 37 4.38 1.69 -0.69
N LEU A 38 3.06 1.88 -0.60
CA LEU A 38 2.46 3.20 -0.48
C LEU A 38 2.80 3.87 0.86
N ALA A 39 2.82 3.12 1.96
CA ALA A 39 3.26 3.64 3.26
C ALA A 39 4.74 4.07 3.21
N CYS A 40 5.62 3.26 2.61
CA CYS A 40 7.03 3.62 2.39
C CYS A 40 7.19 4.87 1.52
N ALA A 41 6.25 5.10 0.59
CA ALA A 41 6.25 6.28 -0.26
C ALA A 41 5.64 7.53 0.42
N GLY A 42 5.25 7.44 1.71
CA GLY A 42 4.75 8.56 2.50
C GLY A 42 3.23 8.74 2.49
N PHE A 43 2.49 7.79 1.94
CA PHE A 43 1.02 7.80 2.00
C PHE A 43 0.53 7.21 3.31
N ALA A 44 -0.52 7.80 3.90
CA ALA A 44 -1.28 7.14 4.95
C ALA A 44 -2.19 6.09 4.32
N THR A 45 -1.99 4.82 4.66
CA THR A 45 -2.77 3.72 4.09
C THR A 45 -3.81 3.19 5.08
N VAL A 46 -4.95 2.74 4.55
CA VAL A 46 -6.03 2.09 5.31
C VAL A 46 -6.31 0.76 4.64
N LEU A 47 -6.19 -0.33 5.39
CA LEU A 47 -6.53 -1.68 4.91
C LEU A 47 -7.98 -2.00 5.29
N LEU A 48 -8.75 -2.51 4.34
CA LEU A 48 -10.17 -2.83 4.48
C LEU A 48 -10.38 -4.29 4.10
N ASP A 49 -10.99 -5.07 5.00
CA ASP A 49 -11.51 -6.40 4.71
C ASP A 49 -12.88 -6.56 5.39
N ARG A 50 -13.64 -7.58 4.98
CA ARG A 50 -14.85 -7.99 5.70
C ARG A 50 -14.50 -8.62 7.05
N ASP A 51 -13.35 -9.30 7.14
CA ASP A 51 -12.79 -9.80 8.40
C ASP A 51 -11.79 -8.79 8.97
N GLN A 52 -12.22 -8.10 10.03
CA GLN A 52 -11.38 -7.12 10.72
C GLN A 52 -10.07 -7.73 11.23
N ARG A 53 -10.05 -9.00 11.66
CA ARG A 53 -8.82 -9.65 12.14
C ARG A 53 -7.81 -9.82 11.01
N LEU A 54 -8.28 -10.08 9.80
CA LEU A 54 -7.43 -10.24 8.62
C LEU A 54 -6.81 -8.89 8.22
N ALA A 55 -7.61 -7.81 8.25
CA ALA A 55 -7.11 -6.46 8.04
C ALA A 55 -6.05 -6.03 9.08
N GLU A 56 -6.27 -6.36 10.36
CA GLU A 56 -5.32 -6.07 11.43
C GLU A 56 -4.02 -6.86 11.31
N ARG A 57 -4.09 -8.15 10.97
CA ARG A 57 -2.91 -9.01 10.73
C ARG A 57 -2.08 -8.50 9.56
N ALA A 58 -2.73 -8.16 8.45
CA ALA A 58 -2.06 -7.58 7.29
C ALA A 58 -1.38 -6.24 7.63
N ALA A 59 -2.04 -5.40 8.44
CA ALA A 59 -1.47 -4.12 8.87
C ALA A 59 -0.23 -4.29 9.77
N ARG A 60 -0.13 -5.41 10.50
CA ARG A 60 1.03 -5.76 11.33
C ARG A 60 2.15 -6.45 10.55
N GLY A 61 1.88 -6.85 9.30
CA GLY A 61 2.79 -7.66 8.50
C GLY A 61 2.82 -9.13 8.92
N ASP A 62 1.81 -9.60 9.66
CA ASP A 62 1.67 -11.02 9.98
C ASP A 62 1.31 -11.80 8.71
N ALA A 63 1.71 -13.07 8.65
CA ALA A 63 1.26 -13.96 7.59
C ALA A 63 -0.27 -14.00 7.58
N ILE A 64 -0.86 -13.79 6.40
CA ILE A 64 -2.29 -13.69 6.11
C ILE A 64 -2.73 -14.87 5.26
#